data_AF-A0A8C0WQ92-F1
#
_entry.id   AF-A0A8C0WQ92-F1
#
_cell.length_a   1.000
_cell.length_b   1.000
_cell.length_c   1.000
_cell.angle_alpha   90.00
_cell.angle_beta   90.00
_cell.angle_gamma   90.00
#
_symmetry.space_group_name_H-M   'P 1'
#
loop_
_entity.id
_entity.type
_entity.pdbx_description
1 polymer ?
#
loop_
_entity_poly.entity_id
_entity_poly.type
_entity_poly.pdbx_seq_one_letter_code
_entity_poly.pdbx_strand_id
1 'polypeptide(L)'
;MPPGSSGKVCTVQLVANNWTPGSPQTQEMPTQSWDQLPALGPPLASPPAPPAGSQAAMLQPGPQLYDVMDAVPARRWKEFVRTLGLREAEIEAVEVEICRFRDQQYEMLKRWRQQQPAGLGAVYAALERMGLDGCAEDLRSRLQRGP
;
A
#
# COMPACT_ATOMS: atom_id res chain seq x y z
N MET A 1 45.39 -10.99 33.94
CA MET A 1 44.28 -11.97 33.82
C MET A 1 43.21 -11.39 32.89
N PRO A 2 42.52 -12.21 32.08
CA PRO A 2 42.86 -12.42 30.67
C PRO A 2 41.94 -11.68 29.66
N PRO A 3 42.28 -11.74 28.36
CA PRO A 3 41.62 -11.02 27.26
C PRO A 3 40.55 -11.86 26.55
N GLY A 4 39.80 -11.26 25.64
CA GLY A 4 38.96 -11.98 24.68
C GLY A 4 37.93 -11.04 24.03
N SER A 5 37.54 -11.18 22.78
CA SER A 5 37.83 -12.21 21.81
C SER A 5 37.33 -11.74 20.45
N SER A 6 38.08 -12.10 19.42
CA SER A 6 37.70 -12.03 18.02
C SER A 6 36.51 -12.96 17.73
N GLY A 7 35.51 -12.45 17.01
CA GLY A 7 34.46 -13.27 16.41
C GLY A 7 33.73 -12.50 15.33
N LYS A 8 34.24 -12.54 14.09
CA LYS A 8 33.85 -13.46 13.02
C LYS A 8 32.45 -13.17 12.45
N VAL A 9 32.50 -12.57 11.27
CA VAL A 9 31.52 -12.61 10.19
C VAL A 9 30.80 -13.96 10.14
N CYS A 10 29.49 -13.93 10.32
CA CYS A 10 28.63 -15.05 9.94
C CYS A 10 28.07 -14.75 8.56
N THR A 11 28.85 -15.11 7.55
CA THR A 11 28.34 -15.43 6.22
C THR A 11 27.51 -16.69 6.37
N VAL A 12 26.18 -16.57 6.31
CA VAL A 12 25.31 -17.71 6.02
C VAL A 12 24.81 -17.55 4.59
N GLN A 13 25.59 -18.11 3.66
CA GLN A 13 25.09 -18.46 2.34
C GLN A 13 24.15 -19.65 2.56
N LEU A 14 22.85 -19.41 2.39
CA LEU A 14 21.86 -20.48 2.42
C LEU A 14 21.76 -21.08 1.02
N VAL A 15 22.18 -22.33 1.03
CA VAL A 15 22.23 -23.35 -0.02
C VAL A 15 20.90 -23.55 -0.76
N ALA A 16 21.09 -23.93 -2.03
CA ALA A 16 20.17 -24.46 -2.99
C ALA A 16 19.02 -25.31 -2.42
N ASN A 17 17.81 -24.99 -2.87
CA ASN A 17 16.72 -25.94 -2.95
C ASN A 17 16.27 -26.03 -4.41
N ASN A 18 16.88 -26.97 -5.14
CA ASN A 18 16.31 -27.50 -6.37
C ASN A 18 15.13 -28.38 -5.99
N TRP A 19 13.93 -28.06 -6.47
CA TRP A 19 12.78 -28.95 -6.36
C TRP A 19 12.29 -29.28 -7.76
N THR A 20 12.63 -30.47 -8.23
CA THR A 20 11.95 -31.15 -9.32
C THR A 20 11.21 -32.34 -8.72
N PRO A 21 9.94 -32.53 -9.05
CA PRO A 21 9.40 -33.87 -9.18
C PRO A 21 8.92 -34.06 -10.63
N GLY A 22 9.32 -35.19 -11.21
CA GLY A 22 9.14 -35.48 -12.62
C GLY A 22 7.69 -35.62 -13.07
N SER A 23 7.55 -35.47 -14.38
CA SER A 23 6.46 -35.96 -15.22
C SER A 23 6.19 -37.44 -14.96
N PRO A 24 4.96 -37.92 -15.23
CA PRO A 24 4.71 -38.39 -16.58
C PRO A 24 3.30 -38.04 -17.08
N GLN A 25 3.14 -37.92 -18.40
CA GLN A 25 2.10 -38.64 -19.18
C GLN A 25 1.87 -37.94 -20.52
N THR A 26 2.46 -38.53 -21.56
CA THR A 26 2.04 -38.38 -22.95
C THR A 26 0.68 -39.06 -23.11
N GLN A 27 -0.31 -38.35 -23.61
CA GLN A 27 -1.34 -38.96 -24.45
C GLN A 27 -2.07 -37.87 -25.25
N GLU A 28 -2.04 -38.08 -26.56
CA GLU A 28 -2.45 -37.17 -27.60
C GLU A 28 -3.96 -37.27 -27.88
N MET A 29 -4.61 -36.10 -27.95
CA MET A 29 -5.75 -35.67 -28.78
C MET A 29 -7.12 -36.40 -28.68
N PRO A 30 -8.24 -35.65 -28.82
CA PRO A 30 -8.62 -35.11 -30.13
C PRO A 30 -8.69 -33.60 -30.18
N THR A 31 -8.24 -33.10 -31.33
CA THR A 31 -8.42 -31.77 -31.89
C THR A 31 -9.87 -31.30 -31.81
N GLN A 32 -10.14 -30.42 -30.84
CA GLN A 32 -11.38 -29.65 -30.78
C GLN A 32 -11.22 -28.46 -31.73
N SER A 33 -11.46 -28.72 -33.01
CA SER A 33 -11.57 -27.70 -34.07
C SER A 33 -12.73 -26.77 -33.73
N TRP A 34 -12.41 -25.50 -33.53
CA TRP A 34 -13.34 -24.40 -33.22
C TRP A 34 -13.87 -23.74 -34.50
N ASP A 35 -13.86 -24.48 -35.63
CA ASP A 35 -14.17 -23.98 -36.98
C ASP A 35 -15.68 -23.84 -37.30
N GLN A 36 -16.55 -23.60 -36.32
CA GLN A 36 -17.96 -23.33 -36.62
C GLN A 36 -18.54 -22.20 -35.79
N LEU A 37 -18.19 -20.96 -36.14
CA LEU A 37 -19.12 -19.82 -36.11
C LEU A 37 -18.81 -18.86 -37.28
N PRO A 38 -19.82 -18.43 -38.08
CA PRO A 38 -19.58 -17.67 -39.29
C PRO A 38 -19.34 -16.17 -39.02
N ALA A 39 -18.31 -15.66 -39.70
CA ALA A 39 -18.11 -14.34 -40.31
C ALA A 39 -18.76 -13.06 -39.73
N LEU A 40 -17.86 -12.08 -39.58
CA LEU A 40 -18.04 -10.61 -39.68
C LEU A 40 -18.64 -9.87 -38.47
N GLY A 41 -17.77 -9.56 -37.50
CA GLY A 41 -17.89 -8.41 -36.61
C GLY A 41 -16.52 -7.71 -36.48
N PRO A 42 -16.46 -6.36 -36.42
CA PRO A 42 -15.21 -5.58 -36.50
C PRO A 42 -14.26 -5.84 -35.31
N PRO A 43 -12.96 -5.52 -35.44
CA PRO A 43 -11.93 -6.03 -34.56
C PRO A 43 -12.07 -5.45 -33.15
N LEU A 44 -11.99 -6.35 -32.16
CA LEU A 44 -11.40 -6.12 -30.85
C LEU A 44 -11.49 -4.67 -30.36
N ALA A 45 -12.68 -4.27 -29.92
CA ALA A 45 -12.76 -3.25 -28.89
C ALA A 45 -12.09 -3.86 -27.65
N SER A 46 -10.86 -3.42 -27.39
CA SER A 46 -10.14 -3.60 -26.14
C SER A 46 -11.11 -3.53 -24.95
N PRO A 47 -10.95 -4.35 -23.89
CA PRO A 47 -11.71 -4.10 -22.67
C PRO A 47 -11.51 -2.62 -22.29
N PRO A 48 -12.57 -1.87 -21.96
CA PRO A 48 -12.42 -0.49 -21.57
C PRO A 48 -11.44 -0.49 -20.40
N ALA A 49 -10.28 0.14 -20.60
CA ALA A 49 -9.41 0.49 -19.50
C ALA A 49 -10.28 1.09 -18.40
N PRO A 50 -10.07 0.74 -17.12
CA PRO A 50 -10.80 1.39 -16.03
C PRO A 50 -10.73 2.90 -16.27
N PRO A 51 -11.86 3.62 -16.14
CA PRO A 51 -11.93 5.00 -16.56
C PRO A 51 -10.75 5.74 -15.94
N ALA A 52 -9.90 6.28 -16.82
CA ALA A 52 -8.90 7.27 -16.47
C ALA A 52 -9.63 8.55 -16.06
N GLY A 53 -10.27 8.50 -14.89
CA GLY A 53 -11.04 9.55 -14.27
C GLY A 53 -10.58 9.61 -12.84
N SER A 54 -9.61 10.48 -12.60
CA SER A 54 -8.93 10.67 -11.32
C SER A 54 -7.99 9.51 -10.97
N GLN A 55 -6.73 9.63 -11.40
CA GLN A 55 -5.66 9.27 -10.47
C GLN A 55 -5.91 10.13 -9.22
N ALA A 56 -6.72 9.64 -8.29
CA ALA A 56 -6.90 10.26 -6.98
C ALA A 56 -5.49 10.34 -6.43
N ALA A 57 -4.91 11.54 -6.48
CA ALA A 57 -3.47 11.78 -6.38
C ALA A 57 -2.87 10.83 -5.34
N MET A 58 -2.18 9.79 -5.83
CA MET A 58 -1.70 8.72 -4.98
C MET A 58 -0.80 9.35 -3.94
N LEU A 59 -1.03 9.01 -2.67
CA LEU A 59 -0.36 9.67 -1.57
C LEU A 59 1.11 9.21 -1.55
N GLN A 60 2.00 10.10 -1.95
CA GLN A 60 3.41 9.76 -2.21
C GLN A 60 4.13 9.37 -0.91
N PRO A 61 4.99 8.34 -0.94
CA PRO A 61 5.87 8.04 0.18
C PRO A 61 6.85 9.18 0.42
N GLY A 62 6.72 9.87 1.56
CA GLY A 62 7.67 10.91 1.95
C GLY A 62 6.97 12.21 2.39
N PRO A 63 7.28 13.38 1.77
CA PRO A 63 6.85 14.70 2.27
C PRO A 63 5.36 14.81 2.57
N GLN A 64 4.51 14.23 1.70
CA GLN A 64 3.05 14.31 1.85
C GLN A 64 2.53 13.63 3.12
N LEU A 65 3.20 12.57 3.62
CA LEU A 65 2.82 11.93 4.87
C LEU A 65 3.08 12.87 6.06
N TYR A 66 4.16 13.64 6.00
CA TYR A 66 4.47 14.65 7.02
C TYR A 66 3.50 15.83 6.95
N ASP A 67 3.08 16.25 5.75
CA ASP A 67 2.02 17.28 5.63
C ASP A 67 0.72 16.82 6.28
N VAL A 68 0.34 15.55 6.13
CA VAL A 68 -0.83 14.97 6.82
C VAL A 68 -0.62 14.95 8.33
N MET A 69 0.57 14.54 8.81
CA MET A 69 0.89 14.52 10.23
C MET A 69 0.83 15.91 10.87
N ASP A 70 1.26 16.95 10.14
CA ASP A 70 1.28 18.33 10.62
C ASP A 70 -0.11 19.00 10.53
N ALA A 71 -0.95 18.60 9.58
CA ALA A 71 -2.31 19.11 9.43
C ALA A 71 -3.30 18.51 10.44
N VAL A 72 -3.10 17.25 10.87
CA VAL A 72 -4.06 16.53 11.74
C VAL A 72 -3.70 16.67 13.23
N PRO A 73 -4.64 17.14 14.08
CA PRO A 73 -4.40 17.26 15.51
C PRO A 73 -4.10 15.91 16.19
N ALA A 74 -3.01 15.85 16.97
CA ALA A 74 -2.59 14.65 17.70
C ALA A 74 -3.71 13.99 18.53
N ARG A 75 -4.56 14.81 19.18
CA ARG A 75 -5.67 14.33 20.02
C ARG A 75 -6.73 13.54 19.25
N ARG A 76 -6.89 13.78 17.94
CA ARG A 76 -7.86 13.13 17.07
C ARG A 76 -7.22 12.13 16.10
N TRP A 77 -5.92 11.86 16.28
CA TRP A 77 -5.16 11.02 15.36
C TRP A 77 -5.70 9.59 15.23
N LYS A 78 -6.02 8.94 16.35
CA LYS A 78 -6.52 7.56 16.34
C LYS A 78 -7.85 7.45 15.63
N GLU A 79 -8.76 8.37 15.91
CA GLU A 79 -10.06 8.45 15.23
C GLU A 79 -9.88 8.66 13.71
N PHE A 80 -8.89 9.47 13.33
CA PHE A 80 -8.55 9.72 11.93
C PHE A 80 -8.05 8.46 11.22
N VAL A 81 -7.06 7.74 11.76
CA VAL A 81 -6.56 6.51 11.10
C VAL A 81 -7.58 5.39 11.07
N ARG A 82 -8.49 5.32 12.06
CA ARG A 82 -9.65 4.41 12.03
C ARG A 82 -10.63 4.79 10.91
N THR A 83 -10.89 6.08 10.75
CA THR A 83 -11.72 6.62 9.67
C THR A 83 -11.11 6.41 8.29
N LEU A 84 -9.78 6.45 8.17
CA LEU A 84 -9.07 6.07 6.95
C LEU A 84 -9.23 4.58 6.60
N GLY A 85 -9.64 3.75 7.57
CA GLY A 85 -9.82 2.31 7.39
C GLY A 85 -8.58 1.49 7.77
N LEU A 86 -7.62 2.08 8.52
CA LEU A 86 -6.54 1.28 9.10
C LEU A 86 -7.13 0.33 10.15
N ARG A 87 -6.81 -0.96 10.01
CA ARG A 87 -7.32 -2.01 10.93
C ARG A 87 -6.87 -1.74 12.37
N GLU A 88 -7.74 -1.99 13.33
CA GLU A 88 -7.46 -1.81 14.77
C GLU A 88 -6.19 -2.57 15.20
N ALA A 89 -6.03 -3.81 14.73
CA ALA A 89 -4.85 -4.61 15.02
C ALA A 89 -3.54 -3.93 14.58
N GLU A 90 -3.56 -3.15 13.51
CA GLU A 90 -2.38 -2.44 13.00
C GLU A 90 -2.12 -1.16 13.81
N ILE A 91 -3.19 -0.49 14.26
CA ILE A 91 -3.09 0.65 15.16
C ILE A 91 -2.47 0.20 16.49
N GLU A 92 -2.99 -0.88 17.08
CA GLU A 92 -2.50 -1.46 18.33
C GLU A 92 -1.05 -1.96 18.19
N ALA A 93 -0.72 -2.66 17.11
CA ALA A 93 0.64 -3.11 16.86
C ALA A 93 1.63 -1.93 16.82
N VAL A 94 1.27 -0.84 16.13
CA VAL A 94 2.13 0.36 16.07
C VAL A 94 2.28 1.02 17.45
N GLU A 95 1.21 1.11 18.25
CA GLU A 95 1.28 1.69 19.60
C GLU A 95 2.20 0.88 20.55
N VAL A 96 2.24 -0.45 20.38
CA VAL A 96 3.09 -1.35 21.18
C VAL A 96 4.54 -1.34 20.68
N GLU A 97 4.74 -1.38 19.36
CA GLU A 97 6.08 -1.45 18.74
C GLU A 97 6.84 -0.13 18.84
N ILE A 98 6.15 1.01 18.86
CA ILE A 98 6.74 2.33 18.71
C ILE A 98 6.40 3.22 19.90
N CYS A 99 7.41 3.59 20.70
CA CYS A 99 7.18 4.45 21.87
C CYS A 99 6.89 5.91 21.52
N ARG A 100 7.42 6.43 20.41
CA ARG A 100 7.31 7.84 20.03
C ARG A 100 6.07 8.10 19.20
N PHE A 101 5.21 8.99 19.67
CA PHE A 101 3.96 9.34 18.99
C PHE A 101 4.17 9.81 17.53
N ARG A 102 5.17 10.66 17.26
CA ARG A 102 5.48 11.13 15.90
C ARG A 102 5.77 9.96 14.95
N ASP A 103 6.50 8.96 15.43
CA ASP A 103 6.87 7.78 14.66
C ASP A 103 5.67 6.84 14.49
N GLN A 104 4.81 6.73 15.51
CA GLN A 104 3.53 6.02 15.41
C GLN A 104 2.65 6.62 14.30
N GLN A 105 2.51 7.94 14.24
CA GLN A 105 1.70 8.62 13.23
C GLN A 105 2.20 8.28 11.81
N TYR A 106 3.50 8.36 11.59
CA TYR A 106 4.09 8.02 10.30
C TYR A 106 3.85 6.56 9.93
N GLU A 107 4.12 5.64 10.87
CA GLU A 107 4.01 4.20 10.62
C GLU A 107 2.56 3.73 10.44
N MET A 108 1.58 4.38 11.09
CA MET A 108 0.15 4.14 10.84
C MET A 108 -0.23 4.54 9.40
N LEU A 109 0.14 5.74 8.94
CA LEU A 109 -0.16 6.16 7.57
C LEU A 109 0.52 5.28 6.53
N LYS A 110 1.77 4.89 6.79
CA LYS A 110 2.54 4.01 5.92
C LYS A 110 1.87 2.66 5.75
N ARG A 111 1.44 2.01 6.85
CA ARG A 111 0.70 0.73 6.82
C ARG A 111 -0.67 0.88 6.15
N TRP A 112 -1.40 1.94 6.44
CA TRP A 112 -2.69 2.23 5.79
C TRP A 112 -2.55 2.27 4.27
N ARG A 113 -1.53 2.98 3.77
CA ARG A 113 -1.30 3.10 2.34
C ARG A 113 -0.87 1.78 1.67
N GLN A 114 -0.26 0.86 2.42
CA GLN A 114 0.09 -0.45 1.91
C GLN A 114 -1.12 -1.40 1.82
N GLN A 115 -2.19 -1.14 2.57
CA GLN A 115 -3.38 -2.03 2.65
C GLN A 115 -4.41 -1.78 1.55
N GLN A 116 -4.45 -0.59 0.96
CA GLN A 116 -5.45 -0.21 -0.05
C GLN A 116 -4.89 0.85 -1.01
N PRO A 117 -5.48 1.07 -2.20
CA PRO A 117 -5.16 2.22 -3.03
C PRO A 117 -5.50 3.53 -2.29
N ALA A 118 -4.51 4.02 -1.57
CA ALA A 118 -4.60 5.14 -0.66
C ALA A 118 -4.12 6.42 -1.36
N GLY A 119 -5.11 7.23 -1.75
CA GLY A 119 -4.92 8.55 -2.33
C GLY A 119 -5.28 9.65 -1.36
N LEU A 120 -4.87 10.88 -1.69
CA LEU A 120 -5.25 12.09 -0.96
C LEU A 120 -6.77 12.26 -0.86
N GLY A 121 -7.54 11.77 -1.84
CA GLY A 121 -9.01 11.79 -1.78
C GLY A 121 -9.60 11.08 -0.56
N ALA A 122 -9.01 9.95 -0.15
CA ALA A 122 -9.45 9.24 1.06
C ALA A 122 -9.10 10.01 2.34
N VAL A 123 -7.97 10.72 2.35
CA VAL A 123 -7.59 11.61 3.45
C VAL A 123 -8.55 12.79 3.57
N TYR A 124 -8.86 13.48 2.47
CA TYR A 124 -9.83 14.58 2.50
C TYR A 124 -11.21 14.12 2.96
N ALA A 125 -11.73 13.01 2.41
CA ALA A 125 -13.01 12.46 2.84
C ALA A 125 -13.02 12.06 4.32
N ALA A 126 -11.89 11.54 4.84
CA ALA A 126 -11.74 11.24 6.26
C ALA A 126 -11.80 12.49 7.15
N LEU A 127 -11.14 13.57 6.72
CA LEU A 127 -11.14 14.85 7.45
C LEU A 127 -12.55 15.47 7.47
N GLU A 128 -13.25 15.50 6.34
CA GLU A 128 -14.62 16.01 6.22
C GLU A 128 -15.60 15.24 7.13
N ARG A 129 -15.53 13.90 7.13
CA ARG A 129 -16.37 13.04 8.00
C ARG A 129 -16.18 13.30 9.49
N MET A 130 -15.01 13.79 9.89
CA MET A 130 -14.67 14.09 11.28
C MET A 130 -14.92 15.57 11.65
N GLY A 131 -15.41 16.39 10.72
CA GLY A 131 -15.53 17.84 10.90
C GLY A 131 -14.17 18.54 11.05
N LEU A 132 -13.15 18.04 10.34
CA LEU A 132 -11.80 18.58 10.26
C LEU A 132 -11.58 19.35 8.95
N ASP A 133 -12.59 20.07 8.46
CA ASP A 133 -12.56 20.79 7.20
C ASP A 133 -11.41 21.81 7.12
N GLY A 134 -11.13 22.49 8.24
CA GLY A 134 -9.98 23.41 8.34
C GLY A 134 -8.62 22.71 8.16
N CYS A 135 -8.49 21.45 8.61
CA CYS A 135 -7.28 20.65 8.38
C CYS A 135 -7.19 20.16 6.94
N ALA A 136 -8.33 19.86 6.29
CA ALA A 136 -8.36 19.47 4.88
C ALA A 136 -7.85 20.61 3.98
N GLU A 137 -8.32 21.84 4.23
CA GLU A 137 -7.89 23.03 3.48
C GLU A 137 -6.44 23.42 3.76
N ASP A 138 -5.97 23.30 5.02
CA ASP A 138 -4.56 23.47 5.38
C ASP A 138 -3.66 22.47 4.64
N LEU A 139 -4.03 21.18 4.67
CA LEU A 139 -3.33 20.12 3.95
C LEU A 139 -3.29 20.40 2.43
N ARG A 140 -4.42 20.81 1.85
CA ARG A 140 -4.50 21.19 0.42
C ARG A 140 -3.56 22.35 0.09
N SER A 141 -3.45 23.32 0.98
CA SER A 141 -2.58 24.49 0.82
C SER A 141 -1.10 24.14 0.96
N ARG A 142 -0.74 23.17 1.81
CA ARG A 142 0.63 22.65 1.91
C ARG A 142 1.04 21.91 0.64
N LEU A 143 0.21 20.98 0.19
CA LEU A 143 0.49 20.14 -0.97
C LEU A 143 0.54 20.93 -2.29
N GLN A 144 -0.22 22.02 -2.42
CA GLN A 144 -0.15 22.92 -3.57
C GLN A 144 1.13 23.77 -3.61
N ARG A 145 1.75 24.02 -2.46
CA ARG A 145 2.94 24.86 -2.36
C ARG A 145 4.20 24.17 -2.89
N GLY A 146 4.15 22.84 -3.02
CA GLY A 146 5.28 22.02 -3.41
C GLY A 146 6.39 22.00 -2.34
N PRO A 147 7.35 21.06 -2.44
CA PRO A 147 8.58 21.12 -1.68
C PRO A 147 9.47 22.32 -2.07
#